data_AF-A0A416Z8Y3-F1
#
_entry.id   AF-A0A416Z8Y3-F1
#
_cell.length_a   1.000
_cell.length_b   1.000
_cell.length_c   1.000
_cell.angle_alpha   90.00
_cell.angle_beta   90.00
_cell.angle_gamma   90.00
#
_symmetry.space_group_name_H-M   'P 1'
#
loop_
_entity.id
_entity.type
_entity.pdbx_description
1 polymer ?
#
loop_
_entity_poly.entity_id
_entity_poly.type
_entity_poly.pdbx_seq_one_letter_code
_entity_poly.pdbx_strand_id
1 'polypeptide(L)'
;MFSGAVRAVFRKKKGFGFVKILHWLLLVLFSATAALARLRLLAVGFDADGLPVPMDLNTMVLPAVLVVAAVIAVIMARRYPAQRELCGSMDLYFAFDRSTLVVLLMVLGSFALIGSAVCSLVFSLRTTLTMILSVFLAVGAACLLYATTALRRKAEFSGVALLVPVCAMVLALILFYREHATDPILRHYYVETLALAALTVLLLEFAAFAFRGGAPRLLMPASTMSVILCAAALAACPTLAEILFYAGGACIALGIGAAADFDP
;
A
#
# COMPACT_ATOMS: atom_id res chain seq x y z
N MET A 1 -1.65 -41.89 -24.94
CA MET A 1 -2.18 -41.71 -23.57
C MET A 1 -1.40 -40.60 -22.87
N PHE A 2 -1.74 -39.33 -23.08
CA PHE A 2 -1.29 -38.23 -22.21
C PHE A 2 -2.47 -37.86 -21.31
N SER A 3 -2.36 -38.29 -20.06
CA SER A 3 -3.41 -38.36 -19.05
C SER A 3 -4.04 -36.99 -18.76
N GLY A 4 -5.37 -36.96 -18.62
CA GLY A 4 -6.19 -35.75 -18.44
C GLY A 4 -5.77 -34.84 -17.27
N ALA A 5 -4.93 -35.31 -16.36
CA ALA A 5 -4.31 -34.53 -15.29
C ALA A 5 -3.43 -33.38 -15.82
N VAL A 6 -2.62 -33.60 -16.86
CA VAL A 6 -1.75 -32.54 -17.43
C VAL A 6 -2.60 -31.44 -18.08
N ARG A 7 -3.73 -31.81 -18.68
CA ARG A 7 -4.67 -30.88 -19.31
C ARG A 7 -5.44 -30.06 -18.27
N ALA A 8 -5.74 -30.63 -17.11
CA ALA A 8 -6.36 -29.93 -15.97
C ALA A 8 -5.38 -28.95 -15.29
N VAL A 9 -4.12 -29.33 -15.11
CA VAL A 9 -3.06 -28.44 -14.57
C VAL A 9 -2.78 -27.29 -15.54
N PHE A 10 -2.71 -27.54 -16.85
CA PHE A 10 -2.57 -26.48 -17.86
C PHE A 10 -3.80 -25.57 -17.95
N ARG A 11 -5.02 -26.10 -17.75
CA ARG A 11 -6.25 -25.30 -17.67
C ARG A 11 -6.28 -24.44 -16.40
N LYS A 12 -5.75 -24.94 -15.27
CA LYS A 12 -5.54 -24.17 -14.03
C LYS A 12 -4.51 -23.03 -14.23
N LYS A 13 -3.39 -23.30 -14.90
CA LYS A 13 -2.37 -22.27 -15.24
C LYS A 13 -2.91 -21.16 -16.15
N LYS A 14 -3.74 -21.50 -17.16
CA LYS A 14 -4.35 -20.49 -18.05
C LYS A 14 -5.33 -19.56 -17.33
N GLY A 15 -6.03 -20.04 -16.30
CA GLY A 15 -6.92 -19.21 -15.49
C GLY A 15 -6.19 -18.23 -14.58
N PHE A 16 -5.03 -18.61 -14.04
CA PHE A 16 -4.31 -17.78 -13.07
C PHE A 16 -3.64 -16.56 -13.72
N GLY A 17 -3.06 -16.73 -14.92
CA GLY A 17 -2.54 -15.59 -15.70
C GLY A 17 -3.61 -14.55 -16.02
N PHE A 18 -4.83 -15.00 -16.37
CA PHE A 18 -5.96 -14.11 -16.60
C PHE A 18 -6.40 -13.37 -15.33
N VAL A 19 -6.44 -14.05 -14.17
CA VAL A 19 -6.77 -13.42 -12.88
C VAL A 19 -5.73 -12.35 -12.51
N LYS A 20 -4.44 -12.60 -12.75
CA LYS A 20 -3.36 -11.62 -12.52
C LYS A 20 -3.53 -10.39 -13.41
N ILE A 21 -3.81 -10.58 -14.71
CA ILE A 21 -4.07 -9.47 -15.65
C ILE A 21 -5.31 -8.68 -15.23
N LEU A 22 -6.40 -9.37 -14.91
CA LEU A 22 -7.65 -8.75 -14.46
C LEU A 22 -7.45 -7.96 -13.16
N HIS A 23 -6.66 -8.49 -12.22
CA HIS A 23 -6.32 -7.80 -10.98
C HIS A 23 -5.59 -6.49 -11.24
N TRP A 24 -4.55 -6.50 -12.09
CA TRP A 24 -3.83 -5.27 -12.46
C TRP A 24 -4.71 -4.26 -13.18
N LEU A 25 -5.60 -4.72 -14.08
CA LEU A 25 -6.54 -3.85 -14.79
C LEU A 25 -7.54 -3.21 -13.82
N LEU A 26 -8.12 -4.00 -12.92
CA LEU A 26 -9.03 -3.51 -11.88
C LEU A 26 -8.31 -2.53 -10.95
N LEU A 27 -7.06 -2.80 -10.59
CA LEU A 27 -6.26 -1.90 -9.75
C LEU A 27 -6.09 -0.53 -10.41
N VAL A 28 -5.71 -0.50 -11.70
CA VAL A 28 -5.58 0.75 -12.47
C VAL A 28 -6.92 1.48 -12.56
N LEU A 29 -7.99 0.76 -12.87
CA LEU A 29 -9.32 1.34 -13.01
C LEU A 29 -9.81 1.93 -11.68
N PHE A 30 -9.74 1.17 -10.58
CA PHE A 30 -10.16 1.63 -9.26
C PHE A 30 -9.32 2.80 -8.76
N SER A 31 -8.01 2.75 -8.96
CA SER A 31 -7.10 3.85 -8.63
C SER A 31 -7.47 5.13 -9.37
N ALA A 32 -7.68 5.06 -10.70
CA ALA A 32 -8.10 6.20 -11.50
C ALA A 32 -9.48 6.73 -11.07
N THR A 33 -10.46 5.85 -10.84
CA THR A 33 -11.79 6.26 -10.39
C THR A 33 -11.78 6.90 -9.00
N ALA A 34 -10.95 6.40 -8.07
CA ALA A 34 -10.82 6.96 -6.73
C ALA A 34 -10.15 8.34 -6.76
N ALA A 35 -9.10 8.52 -7.56
CA ALA A 35 -8.46 9.81 -7.77
C ALA A 35 -9.41 10.83 -8.40
N LEU A 36 -10.14 10.45 -9.45
CA LEU A 36 -11.14 11.32 -10.10
C LEU A 36 -12.31 11.65 -9.15
N ALA A 37 -12.80 10.68 -8.39
CA ALA A 37 -13.85 10.90 -7.40
C ALA A 37 -13.38 11.84 -6.29
N ARG A 38 -12.10 11.74 -5.86
CA ARG A 38 -11.50 12.68 -4.92
C ARG A 38 -11.39 14.09 -5.49
N LEU A 39 -10.90 14.25 -6.71
CA LEU A 39 -10.84 15.56 -7.38
C LEU A 39 -12.23 16.20 -7.51
N ARG A 40 -13.25 15.39 -7.85
CA ARG A 40 -14.64 15.85 -7.92
C ARG A 40 -15.20 16.25 -6.56
N LEU A 41 -14.90 15.48 -5.51
CA LEU A 41 -15.30 15.81 -4.14
C LEU A 41 -14.70 17.15 -3.70
N LEU A 42 -13.41 17.38 -3.97
CA LEU A 42 -12.74 18.63 -3.62
C LEU A 42 -13.25 19.82 -4.44
N ALA A 43 -13.67 19.59 -5.69
CA ALA A 43 -14.15 20.66 -6.57
C ALA A 43 -15.62 21.07 -6.34
N VAL A 44 -16.49 20.14 -5.92
CA VAL A 44 -17.96 20.36 -5.93
C VAL A 44 -18.65 19.91 -4.62
N GLY A 45 -17.96 19.14 -3.77
CA GLY A 45 -18.59 18.47 -2.62
C GLY A 45 -18.70 19.31 -1.33
N PHE A 46 -18.17 20.54 -1.31
CA PHE A 46 -18.14 21.40 -0.13
C PHE A 46 -18.94 22.67 -0.35
N ASP A 47 -19.77 23.01 0.64
CA ASP A 47 -20.55 24.24 0.65
C ASP A 47 -19.67 25.45 1.02
N ALA A 48 -20.20 26.67 0.88
CA ALA A 48 -19.51 27.92 1.19
C ALA A 48 -18.98 28.00 2.64
N ASP A 49 -19.59 27.27 3.57
CA ASP A 49 -19.17 27.15 4.98
C ASP A 49 -18.13 26.04 5.22
N GLY A 50 -17.64 25.36 4.17
CA GLY A 50 -16.68 24.25 4.25
C GLY A 50 -17.26 22.95 4.78
N LEU A 51 -18.56 22.94 5.11
CA LEU A 51 -19.30 21.76 5.52
C LEU A 51 -19.65 20.90 4.30
N PRO A 52 -19.58 19.58 4.42
CA PRO A 52 -19.90 18.72 3.31
C PRO A 52 -21.43 18.65 3.15
N VAL A 53 -21.91 18.86 1.92
CA VAL A 53 -23.35 18.87 1.63
C VAL A 53 -23.97 17.52 2.02
N PRO A 54 -24.97 17.48 2.93
CA PRO A 54 -25.58 16.23 3.35
C PRO A 54 -26.38 15.62 2.19
N MET A 55 -26.14 14.34 1.91
CA MET A 55 -26.88 13.52 0.94
C MET A 55 -26.67 13.85 -0.55
N ASP A 56 -25.58 14.52 -0.94
CA ASP A 56 -25.24 14.67 -2.36
C ASP A 56 -24.48 13.44 -2.91
N LEU A 57 -24.79 13.04 -4.14
CA LEU A 57 -24.18 11.91 -4.86
C LEU A 57 -22.65 12.03 -4.87
N ASN A 58 -22.12 13.25 -5.01
CA ASN A 58 -20.68 13.49 -5.08
C ASN A 58 -19.94 13.12 -3.77
N THR A 59 -20.61 13.22 -2.62
CA THR A 59 -20.03 12.85 -1.32
C THR A 59 -20.03 11.34 -1.05
N MET A 60 -20.91 10.60 -1.73
CA MET A 60 -21.10 9.16 -1.54
C MET A 60 -20.35 8.31 -2.58
N VAL A 61 -19.98 8.88 -3.73
CA VAL A 61 -19.27 8.15 -4.80
C VAL A 61 -17.92 7.62 -4.33
N LEU A 62 -17.10 8.45 -3.68
CA LEU A 62 -15.77 8.04 -3.22
C LEU A 62 -15.81 6.88 -2.20
N PRO A 63 -16.58 6.94 -1.10
CA PRO A 63 -16.69 5.81 -0.18
C PRO A 63 -17.31 4.57 -0.85
N ALA A 64 -18.31 4.73 -1.74
CA ALA A 64 -18.89 3.61 -2.47
C ALA A 64 -17.86 2.89 -3.35
N VAL A 65 -17.05 3.63 -4.10
CA VAL A 65 -15.96 3.07 -4.94
C VAL A 65 -14.96 2.31 -4.09
N LEU A 66 -14.56 2.86 -2.94
CA LEU A 66 -13.62 2.19 -2.01
C LEU A 66 -14.21 0.89 -1.44
N VAL A 67 -15.48 0.90 -1.04
CA VAL A 67 -16.18 -0.30 -0.55
C VAL A 67 -16.26 -1.37 -1.64
N VAL A 68 -16.64 -1.01 -2.86
CA VAL A 68 -16.70 -1.94 -3.99
C VAL A 68 -15.31 -2.52 -4.29
N ALA A 69 -14.28 -1.68 -4.33
CA ALA A 69 -12.91 -2.13 -4.49
C ALA A 69 -12.49 -3.10 -3.37
N ALA A 70 -12.87 -2.83 -2.12
CA ALA A 70 -12.52 -3.68 -0.98
C ALA A 70 -13.21 -5.04 -1.06
N VAL A 71 -14.50 -5.06 -1.41
CA VAL A 71 -15.25 -6.30 -1.63
C VAL A 71 -14.62 -7.13 -2.74
N ILE A 72 -14.28 -6.52 -3.87
CA ILE A 72 -13.63 -7.23 -5.00
C ILE A 72 -12.25 -7.74 -4.59
N ALA A 73 -11.44 -6.95 -3.90
CA ALA A 73 -10.13 -7.35 -3.42
C ALA A 73 -10.21 -8.54 -2.46
N VAL A 74 -11.18 -8.54 -1.54
CA VAL A 74 -11.43 -9.66 -0.61
C VAL A 74 -11.93 -10.90 -1.35
N ILE A 75 -12.81 -10.75 -2.35
CA ILE A 75 -13.28 -11.87 -3.18
C ILE A 75 -12.11 -12.50 -3.94
N MET A 76 -11.21 -11.68 -4.50
CA MET A 76 -9.98 -12.16 -5.15
C MET A 76 -9.05 -12.82 -4.12
N ALA A 77 -8.94 -12.26 -2.91
CA ALA A 77 -8.11 -12.78 -1.82
C ALA A 77 -8.50 -14.21 -1.42
N ARG A 78 -9.78 -14.58 -1.52
CA ARG A 78 -10.27 -15.95 -1.24
C ARG A 78 -9.68 -17.02 -2.15
N ARG A 79 -9.13 -16.64 -3.31
CA ARG A 79 -8.48 -17.58 -4.23
C ARG A 79 -7.06 -17.96 -3.81
N TYR A 80 -6.45 -17.25 -2.86
CA TYR A 80 -5.10 -17.53 -2.36
C TYR A 80 -5.10 -18.60 -1.25
N PRO A 81 -3.99 -19.36 -1.12
CA PRO A 81 -3.85 -20.39 -0.09
C PRO A 81 -4.04 -19.83 1.32
N ALA A 82 -4.49 -20.67 2.26
CA ALA A 82 -4.65 -20.26 3.65
C ALA A 82 -3.29 -20.21 4.36
N GLN A 83 -3.13 -19.31 5.33
CA GLN A 83 -1.91 -19.10 6.13
C GLN A 83 -1.28 -20.40 6.67
N ARG A 84 -2.11 -21.41 6.97
CA ARG A 84 -1.69 -22.70 7.53
C ARG A 84 -0.81 -23.56 6.60
N GLU A 85 -0.72 -23.22 5.32
CA GLU A 85 0.08 -23.98 4.34
C GLU A 85 1.47 -23.37 4.09
N LEU A 86 1.76 -22.17 4.64
CA LEU A 86 2.99 -21.43 4.34
C LEU A 86 4.06 -21.60 5.45
N CYS A 87 4.89 -22.64 5.35
CA CYS A 87 6.04 -22.86 6.26
C CYS A 87 7.41 -22.46 5.67
N GLY A 88 7.46 -22.02 4.40
CA GLY A 88 8.69 -21.60 3.70
C GLY A 88 9.26 -20.24 4.15
N SER A 89 10.54 -20.00 3.81
CA SER A 89 11.20 -18.69 3.98
C SER A 89 10.64 -17.65 3.02
N MET A 90 10.82 -16.36 3.34
CA MET A 90 10.27 -15.23 2.59
C MET A 90 10.67 -15.23 1.10
N ASP A 91 11.88 -15.70 0.78
CA ASP A 91 12.40 -15.79 -0.60
C ASP A 91 11.62 -16.76 -1.50
N LEU A 92 10.85 -17.70 -0.91
CA LEU A 92 10.03 -18.64 -1.65
C LEU A 92 8.74 -17.99 -2.18
N TYR A 93 8.22 -16.98 -1.48
CA TYR A 93 6.95 -16.34 -1.81
C TYR A 93 7.09 -15.04 -2.60
N PHE A 94 8.28 -14.43 -2.54
CA PHE A 94 8.54 -13.16 -3.19
C PHE A 94 9.64 -13.27 -4.25
N ALA A 95 9.26 -13.10 -5.52
CA ALA A 95 10.15 -13.24 -6.68
C ALA A 95 10.97 -11.96 -6.97
N PHE A 96 11.67 -11.42 -5.96
CA PHE A 96 12.51 -10.21 -6.10
C PHE A 96 13.71 -10.41 -7.06
N ASP A 97 14.22 -11.64 -7.17
CA ASP A 97 15.35 -11.98 -8.06
C ASP A 97 14.97 -11.88 -9.54
N ARG A 98 13.70 -12.17 -9.88
CA ARG A 98 13.27 -12.32 -11.28
C ARG A 98 12.88 -11.02 -11.96
N SER A 99 12.52 -9.98 -11.20
CA SER A 99 11.92 -8.76 -11.75
C SER A 99 12.62 -7.49 -11.28
N THR A 100 13.34 -6.85 -12.22
CA THR A 100 13.99 -5.55 -11.99
C THR A 100 12.98 -4.45 -11.70
N LEU A 101 11.75 -4.55 -12.25
CA LEU A 101 10.66 -3.60 -12.00
C LEU A 101 10.23 -3.57 -10.53
N VAL A 102 10.15 -4.72 -9.87
CA VAL A 102 9.80 -4.81 -8.45
C VAL A 102 10.87 -4.14 -7.58
N VAL A 103 12.14 -4.45 -7.86
CA VAL A 103 13.27 -3.82 -7.16
C VAL A 103 13.28 -2.32 -7.41
N LEU A 104 13.06 -1.88 -8.65
CA LEU A 104 12.97 -0.47 -9.01
C LEU A 104 11.84 0.23 -8.25
N LEU A 105 10.64 -0.36 -8.18
CA LEU A 105 9.49 0.19 -7.45
C LEU A 105 9.78 0.35 -5.95
N MET A 106 10.37 -0.67 -5.33
CA MET A 106 10.74 -0.60 -3.90
C MET A 106 11.83 0.42 -3.62
N VAL A 107 12.85 0.49 -4.49
CA VAL A 107 13.94 1.44 -4.38
C VAL A 107 13.43 2.87 -4.58
N LEU A 108 12.66 3.10 -5.65
CA LEU A 108 12.04 4.39 -5.94
C LEU A 108 11.12 4.83 -4.80
N GLY A 109 10.31 3.92 -4.27
CA GLY A 109 9.41 4.23 -3.16
C GLY A 109 10.14 4.58 -1.87
N SER A 110 11.24 3.87 -1.57
CA SER A 110 12.08 4.19 -0.40
C SER A 110 12.79 5.53 -0.55
N PHE A 111 13.33 5.84 -1.74
CA PHE A 111 13.91 7.17 -2.01
C PHE A 111 12.87 8.28 -1.91
N ALA A 112 11.65 8.04 -2.38
CA ALA A 112 10.55 8.99 -2.24
C ALA A 112 10.18 9.21 -0.75
N LEU A 113 10.14 8.17 0.08
CA LEU A 113 9.94 8.33 1.53
C LEU A 113 11.08 9.14 2.20
N ILE A 114 12.34 8.89 1.80
CA ILE A 114 13.49 9.69 2.30
C ILE A 114 13.35 11.14 1.86
N GLY A 115 13.04 11.39 0.59
CA GLY A 115 12.82 12.73 0.08
C GLY A 115 11.66 13.42 0.80
N SER A 116 10.59 12.70 1.12
CA SER A 116 9.46 13.23 1.89
C SER A 116 9.90 13.66 3.29
N ALA A 117 10.68 12.81 3.98
CA ALA A 117 11.25 13.13 5.29
C ALA A 117 12.13 14.39 5.24
N VAL A 118 12.98 14.52 4.21
CA VAL A 118 13.83 15.71 4.00
C VAL A 118 12.99 16.95 3.69
N CYS A 119 11.99 16.85 2.81
CA CYS A 119 11.08 17.96 2.51
C CYS A 119 10.34 18.42 3.77
N SER A 120 9.86 17.49 4.61
CA SER A 120 9.23 17.83 5.88
C SER A 120 10.18 18.52 6.87
N LEU A 121 11.48 18.20 6.84
CA LEU A 121 12.48 18.85 7.70
C LEU A 121 12.83 20.28 7.25
N VAL A 122 12.80 20.54 5.95
CA VAL A 122 13.19 21.82 5.36
C VAL A 122 12.03 22.82 5.36
N PHE A 123 10.82 22.37 5.01
CA PHE A 123 9.70 23.27 4.73
C PHE A 123 8.62 23.35 5.82
N SER A 124 8.49 22.34 6.70
CA SER A 124 7.47 22.38 7.77
C SER A 124 7.97 23.08 9.03
N LEU A 125 7.02 23.58 9.82
CA LEU A 125 7.29 24.17 11.13
C LEU A 125 8.09 23.17 11.99
N ARG A 126 9.26 23.60 12.46
CA ARG A 126 10.23 22.76 13.15
C ARG A 126 9.77 22.45 14.58
N THR A 127 8.82 21.54 14.71
CA THR A 127 8.48 20.95 16.00
C THR A 127 9.42 19.77 16.27
N THR A 128 9.68 19.49 17.55
CA THR A 128 10.53 18.36 17.94
C THR A 128 9.95 17.03 17.45
N LEU A 129 8.62 16.91 17.39
CA LEU A 129 7.91 15.70 16.94
C LEU A 129 8.08 15.46 15.43
N THR A 130 7.96 16.48 14.58
CA THR A 130 8.14 16.31 13.12
C THR A 130 9.58 15.98 12.76
N MET A 131 10.56 16.50 13.51
CA MET A 131 11.96 16.12 13.36
C MET A 131 12.20 14.65 13.76
N ILE A 132 11.63 14.19 14.88
CA ILE A 132 11.76 12.79 15.30
C ILE A 132 11.10 11.86 14.27
N LEU A 133 9.88 12.20 13.82
CA LEU A 133 9.14 11.38 12.86
C LEU A 133 9.85 11.26 11.52
N SER A 134 10.37 12.38 10.98
CA SER A 134 11.10 12.37 9.70
C SER A 134 12.39 11.55 9.78
N VAL A 135 13.14 11.64 10.88
CA VAL A 135 14.29 10.75 11.10
C VAL A 135 13.85 9.30 11.16
N PHE A 136 12.79 8.97 11.89
CA PHE A 136 12.28 7.60 11.98
C PHE A 136 11.81 7.07 10.62
N LEU A 137 11.15 7.90 9.82
CA LEU A 137 10.69 7.58 8.47
C LEU A 137 11.87 7.33 7.53
N ALA A 138 12.91 8.17 7.58
CA ALA A 138 14.13 7.99 6.80
C ALA A 138 14.87 6.69 7.18
N VAL A 139 14.97 6.38 8.47
CA VAL A 139 15.54 5.11 8.96
C VAL A 139 14.69 3.93 8.50
N GLY A 140 13.36 4.02 8.59
CA GLY A 140 12.45 3.00 8.07
C GLY A 140 12.62 2.75 6.57
N ALA A 141 12.75 3.81 5.77
CA ALA A 141 13.01 3.70 4.34
C ALA A 141 14.39 3.09 4.03
N ALA A 142 15.42 3.43 4.79
CA ALA A 142 16.74 2.80 4.68
C ALA A 142 16.69 1.29 5.02
N CYS A 143 15.90 0.90 6.03
CA CYS A 143 15.66 -0.50 6.36
C CYS A 143 14.92 -1.25 5.23
N LEU A 144 13.96 -0.60 4.55
CA LEU A 144 13.30 -1.18 3.36
C LEU A 144 14.28 -1.37 2.21
N LEU A 145 15.16 -0.39 1.94
CA LEU A 145 16.24 -0.56 0.96
C LEU A 145 17.14 -1.74 1.32
N TYR A 146 17.60 -1.81 2.57
CA TYR A 146 18.42 -2.93 3.04
C TYR A 146 17.72 -4.28 2.83
N ALA A 147 16.45 -4.39 3.23
CA ALA A 147 15.67 -5.61 3.03
C ALA A 147 15.55 -5.97 1.54
N THR A 148 15.20 -5.01 0.68
CA THR A 148 15.09 -5.28 -0.77
C THR A 148 16.40 -5.75 -1.38
N THR A 149 17.54 -5.21 -0.93
CA THR A 149 18.85 -5.67 -1.38
C THR A 149 19.20 -7.07 -0.86
N ALA A 150 18.80 -7.40 0.37
CA ALA A 150 19.03 -8.71 0.96
C ALA A 150 18.19 -9.78 0.25
N LEU A 151 16.90 -9.51 0.01
CA LEU A 151 16.01 -10.40 -0.74
C LEU A 151 16.48 -10.60 -2.19
N ARG A 152 16.95 -9.53 -2.84
CA ARG A 152 17.52 -9.64 -4.19
C ARG A 152 18.75 -10.54 -4.22
N ARG A 153 19.57 -10.49 -3.17
CA ARG A 153 20.80 -11.30 -3.06
C ARG A 153 20.56 -12.69 -2.47
N LYS A 154 19.32 -13.04 -2.09
CA LYS A 154 18.98 -14.27 -1.34
C LYS A 154 19.84 -14.45 -0.08
N ALA A 155 20.16 -13.33 0.56
CA ALA A 155 20.94 -13.30 1.78
C ALA A 155 20.01 -13.41 2.99
N GLU A 156 20.46 -14.10 4.04
CA GLU A 156 19.75 -14.12 5.31
C GLU A 156 19.68 -12.69 5.87
N PHE A 157 18.48 -12.24 6.22
CA PHE A 157 18.24 -10.91 6.77
C PHE A 157 17.47 -11.02 8.08
N SER A 158 17.71 -10.08 8.99
CA SER A 158 16.97 -10.01 10.25
C SER A 158 15.57 -9.44 10.01
N GLY A 159 14.53 -10.22 10.34
CA GLY A 159 13.12 -9.76 10.30
C GLY A 159 12.86 -8.51 11.15
N VAL A 160 13.70 -8.24 12.15
CA VAL A 160 13.63 -7.03 12.99
C VAL A 160 13.84 -5.76 12.16
N ALA A 161 14.62 -5.81 11.08
CA ALA A 161 14.83 -4.66 10.20
C ALA A 161 13.52 -4.19 9.54
N LEU A 162 12.59 -5.12 9.26
CA LEU A 162 11.26 -4.79 8.72
C LEU A 162 10.32 -4.21 9.77
N LEU A 163 10.58 -4.38 11.06
CA LEU A 163 9.74 -3.81 12.11
C LEU A 163 9.93 -2.29 12.22
N VAL A 164 11.12 -1.79 11.89
CA VAL A 164 11.44 -0.36 11.92
C VAL A 164 10.52 0.48 11.00
N PRO A 165 10.33 0.17 9.70
CA PRO A 165 9.39 0.88 8.85
C PRO A 165 7.93 0.73 9.31
N VAL A 166 7.55 -0.38 9.92
CA VAL A 166 6.20 -0.56 10.51
C VAL A 166 6.01 0.43 11.67
N CYS A 167 6.96 0.48 12.60
CA CYS A 167 6.92 1.43 13.72
C CYS A 167 6.86 2.88 13.23
N ALA A 168 7.65 3.24 12.20
CA ALA A 168 7.62 4.57 11.61
C ALA A 168 6.23 4.93 11.06
N MET A 169 5.61 4.01 10.32
CA MET A 169 4.28 4.24 9.73
C MET A 169 3.16 4.27 10.78
N VAL A 170 3.28 3.48 11.86
CA VAL A 170 2.32 3.53 12.98
C VAL A 170 2.43 4.87 13.72
N LEU A 171 3.65 5.35 13.98
CA LEU A 171 3.85 6.67 14.58
C LEU A 171 3.31 7.78 13.67
N ALA A 172 3.56 7.70 12.36
CA ALA A 172 3.01 8.64 11.39
C ALA A 172 1.47 8.64 11.42
N LEU A 173 0.85 7.47 11.45
CA LEU A 173 -0.61 7.33 11.54
C LEU A 173 -1.17 7.94 12.85
N ILE A 174 -0.56 7.63 13.99
CA ILE A 174 -1.01 8.15 15.29
C ILE A 174 -0.90 9.67 15.34
N LEU A 175 0.23 10.22 14.92
CA LEU A 175 0.45 11.67 14.92
C LEU A 175 -0.47 12.38 13.93
N PHE A 176 -0.59 11.86 12.71
CA PHE A 176 -1.51 12.38 11.71
C PHE A 176 -2.96 12.36 12.21
N TYR A 177 -3.40 11.25 12.80
CA TYR A 177 -4.73 11.15 13.40
C TYR A 177 -4.90 12.16 14.54
N ARG A 178 -3.91 12.30 15.44
CA ARG A 178 -4.00 13.22 16.57
C ARG A 178 -4.08 14.69 16.17
N GLU A 179 -3.32 15.09 15.16
CA GLU A 179 -3.34 16.47 14.65
C GLU A 179 -4.69 16.81 14.01
N HIS A 180 -5.30 15.86 13.30
CA HIS A 180 -6.55 16.09 12.57
C HIS A 180 -7.82 15.70 13.38
N ALA A 181 -7.67 15.04 14.53
CA ALA A 181 -8.81 14.64 15.37
C ALA A 181 -9.50 15.82 16.08
N THR A 182 -8.83 16.98 16.15
CA THR A 182 -9.42 18.21 16.71
C THR A 182 -10.37 18.91 15.75
N ASP A 183 -10.27 18.62 14.44
CA ASP A 183 -11.09 19.27 13.42
C ASP A 183 -12.37 18.44 13.15
N PRO A 184 -13.56 19.05 13.23
CA PRO A 184 -14.83 18.31 13.13
C PRO A 184 -15.16 17.80 11.70
N ILE A 185 -14.35 18.13 10.69
CA ILE A 185 -14.64 17.82 9.27
C ILE A 185 -13.85 16.58 8.82
N LEU A 186 -14.26 15.42 9.35
CA LEU A 186 -13.61 14.11 9.09
C LEU A 186 -13.50 13.77 7.58
N ARG A 187 -14.33 14.36 6.71
CA ARG A 187 -14.38 14.08 5.27
C ARG A 187 -13.16 14.58 4.49
N HIS A 188 -12.37 15.50 5.03
CA HIS A 188 -11.15 15.96 4.37
C HIS A 188 -9.96 15.03 4.59
N TYR A 189 -9.85 14.32 5.71
CA TYR A 189 -8.61 13.58 6.06
C TYR A 189 -8.78 12.06 6.18
N TYR A 190 -10.00 11.55 5.93
CA TYR A 190 -10.28 10.12 6.09
C TYR A 190 -9.53 9.26 5.06
N VAL A 191 -9.30 9.76 3.84
CA VAL A 191 -8.60 9.01 2.78
C VAL A 191 -7.14 8.86 3.11
N GLU A 192 -6.51 9.93 3.56
CA GLU A 192 -5.13 10.03 4.01
C GLU A 192 -4.88 9.10 5.21
N THR A 193 -5.78 9.16 6.20
CA THR A 193 -5.73 8.27 7.38
C THR A 193 -5.89 6.81 6.98
N LEU A 194 -6.86 6.50 6.09
CA LEU A 194 -7.04 5.14 5.57
C LEU A 194 -5.84 4.68 4.75
N ALA A 195 -5.20 5.55 3.96
CA ALA A 195 -4.01 5.24 3.18
C ALA A 195 -2.83 4.86 4.09
N LEU A 196 -2.58 5.67 5.14
CA LEU A 196 -1.60 5.38 6.17
C LEU A 196 -1.91 4.06 6.89
N ALA A 197 -3.16 3.81 7.25
CA ALA A 197 -3.59 2.56 7.89
C ALA A 197 -3.44 1.34 6.96
N ALA A 198 -3.71 1.49 5.67
CA ALA A 198 -3.52 0.41 4.71
C ALA A 198 -2.03 0.10 4.50
N LEU A 199 -1.18 1.14 4.42
CA LEU A 199 0.27 0.99 4.31
C LEU A 199 0.88 0.34 5.56
N THR A 200 0.43 0.72 6.76
CA THR A 200 0.89 0.08 8.01
C THR A 200 0.53 -1.40 8.03
N VAL A 201 -0.71 -1.75 7.70
CA VAL A 201 -1.16 -3.16 7.62
C VAL A 201 -0.36 -3.93 6.57
N LEU A 202 -0.12 -3.33 5.40
CA LEU A 202 0.68 -3.97 4.34
C LEU A 202 2.11 -4.26 4.80
N LEU A 203 2.77 -3.28 5.40
CA LEU A 203 4.14 -3.45 5.91
C LEU A 203 4.19 -4.42 7.09
N LEU A 204 3.15 -4.45 7.93
CA LEU A 204 3.04 -5.40 9.02
C LEU A 204 2.89 -6.83 8.51
N GLU A 205 2.03 -7.07 7.52
CA GLU A 205 1.89 -8.38 6.88
C GLU A 205 3.19 -8.77 6.16
N PHE A 206 3.85 -7.83 5.48
CA PHE A 206 5.16 -8.05 4.87
C PHE A 206 6.21 -8.45 5.92
N ALA A 207 6.23 -7.79 7.09
CA ALA A 207 7.08 -8.16 8.21
C ALA A 207 6.71 -9.53 8.80
N ALA A 208 5.41 -9.87 8.84
CA ALA A 208 4.96 -11.18 9.32
C ALA A 208 5.47 -12.33 8.45
N PHE A 209 5.70 -12.13 7.15
CA PHE A 209 6.37 -13.13 6.30
C PHE A 209 7.81 -13.39 6.71
N ALA A 210 8.55 -12.37 7.20
CA ALA A 210 9.89 -12.55 7.73
C ALA A 210 9.90 -13.44 8.99
N PHE A 211 8.82 -13.41 9.78
CA PHE A 211 8.63 -14.23 10.97
C PHE A 211 7.87 -15.54 10.71
N ARG A 212 7.70 -15.97 9.44
CA ARG A 212 6.96 -17.19 9.05
C ARG A 212 5.48 -17.21 9.47
N GLY A 213 4.87 -16.03 9.68
CA GLY A 213 3.48 -15.89 10.09
C GLY A 213 2.57 -15.20 9.06
N GLY A 214 3.09 -14.85 7.87
CA GLY A 214 2.38 -14.01 6.91
C GLY A 214 1.14 -14.67 6.29
N ALA A 215 0.04 -13.90 6.17
CA ALA A 215 -1.19 -14.35 5.54
C ALA A 215 -1.33 -13.76 4.13
N PRO A 216 -1.20 -14.55 3.05
CA PRO A 216 -1.30 -14.02 1.68
C PRO A 216 -2.70 -13.43 1.37
N ARG A 217 -3.72 -13.93 2.08
CA ARG A 217 -5.11 -13.45 2.02
C ARG A 217 -5.30 -12.05 2.60
N LEU A 218 -4.38 -11.57 3.41
CA LEU A 218 -4.41 -10.20 3.97
C LEU A 218 -3.43 -9.31 3.21
N LEU A 219 -2.25 -9.82 2.86
CA LEU A 219 -1.23 -9.07 2.12
C LEU A 219 -1.73 -8.54 0.77
N MET A 220 -2.36 -9.39 -0.04
CA MET A 220 -2.82 -9.01 -1.38
C MET A 220 -3.93 -7.94 -1.38
N PRO A 221 -5.02 -8.07 -0.59
CA PRO A 221 -6.00 -7.00 -0.52
C PRO A 221 -5.41 -5.74 0.15
N ALA A 222 -4.55 -5.88 1.17
CA ALA A 222 -3.88 -4.73 1.78
C ALA A 222 -3.02 -3.96 0.76
N SER A 223 -2.28 -4.65 -0.11
CA SER A 223 -1.47 -3.98 -1.15
C SER A 223 -2.34 -3.22 -2.13
N THR A 224 -3.44 -3.83 -2.61
CA THR A 224 -4.37 -3.15 -3.53
C THR A 224 -5.03 -1.93 -2.90
N MET A 225 -5.49 -2.05 -1.65
CA MET A 225 -6.12 -0.96 -0.92
C MET A 225 -5.14 0.18 -0.70
N SER A 226 -3.90 -0.12 -0.29
CA SER A 226 -2.84 0.88 -0.14
C SER A 226 -2.60 1.65 -1.43
N VAL A 227 -2.50 0.99 -2.58
CA VAL A 227 -2.29 1.68 -3.87
C VAL A 227 -3.47 2.57 -4.23
N ILE A 228 -4.70 2.08 -4.10
CA ILE A 228 -5.92 2.85 -4.43
C ILE A 228 -6.05 4.06 -3.50
N LEU A 229 -5.81 3.87 -2.20
CA LEU A 229 -5.90 4.93 -1.20
C LEU A 229 -4.77 5.94 -1.33
N CYS A 230 -3.53 5.52 -1.62
CA CYS A 230 -2.43 6.43 -1.92
C CYS A 230 -2.69 7.25 -3.19
N ALA A 231 -3.27 6.66 -4.23
CA ALA A 231 -3.65 7.39 -5.45
C ALA A 231 -4.77 8.40 -5.19
N ALA A 232 -5.73 8.04 -4.34
CA ALA A 232 -6.78 8.97 -3.90
C ALA A 232 -6.21 10.09 -3.02
N ALA A 233 -5.27 9.79 -2.12
CA ALA A 233 -4.59 10.80 -1.30
C ALA A 233 -3.77 11.78 -2.16
N LEU A 234 -3.01 11.27 -3.14
CA LEU A 234 -2.24 12.07 -4.11
C LEU A 234 -3.07 13.12 -4.83
N ALA A 235 -4.34 12.83 -5.10
CA ALA A 235 -5.26 13.76 -5.77
C ALA A 235 -5.64 14.97 -4.90
N ALA A 236 -5.45 14.88 -3.59
CA ALA A 236 -5.78 15.94 -2.63
C ALA A 236 -4.55 16.70 -2.11
N CYS A 237 -3.34 16.23 -2.40
CA CYS A 237 -2.11 16.74 -1.78
C CYS A 237 -1.74 18.16 -2.26
N PRO A 238 -1.65 19.15 -1.34
CA PRO A 238 -1.17 20.48 -1.67
C PRO A 238 0.36 20.63 -1.56
N THR A 239 1.06 19.72 -0.85
CA THR A 239 2.49 19.86 -0.54
C THR A 239 3.36 18.80 -1.23
N LEU A 240 4.60 19.19 -1.59
CA LEU A 240 5.58 18.28 -2.20
C LEU A 240 5.91 17.09 -1.29
N ALA A 241 5.97 17.30 0.03
CA ALA A 241 6.29 16.26 1.00
C ALA A 241 5.23 15.15 1.00
N GLU A 242 3.95 15.52 0.99
CA GLU A 242 2.83 14.56 0.93
C GLU A 242 2.78 13.82 -0.40
N ILE A 243 2.99 14.51 -1.53
CA ILE A 243 3.07 13.88 -2.85
C ILE A 243 4.13 12.79 -2.82
N LEU A 244 5.32 13.11 -2.31
CA LEU A 244 6.44 12.18 -2.28
C LEU A 244 6.21 11.03 -1.26
N PHE A 245 5.50 11.31 -0.16
CA PHE A 245 5.10 10.29 0.81
C PHE A 245 4.14 9.26 0.21
N TYR A 246 3.02 9.70 -0.35
CA TYR A 246 1.99 8.81 -0.89
C TYR A 246 2.41 8.17 -2.21
N ALA A 247 3.18 8.85 -3.06
CA ALA A 247 3.81 8.23 -4.23
C ALA A 247 4.81 7.15 -3.81
N GLY A 248 5.61 7.42 -2.77
CA GLY A 248 6.55 6.46 -2.21
C GLY A 248 5.86 5.22 -1.65
N GLY A 249 4.82 5.42 -0.83
CA GLY A 249 3.97 4.36 -0.30
C GLY A 249 3.29 3.54 -1.39
N ALA A 250 2.75 4.18 -2.43
CA ALA A 250 2.15 3.49 -3.58
C ALA A 250 3.19 2.63 -4.33
N CYS A 251 4.40 3.15 -4.55
CA CYS A 251 5.47 2.40 -5.21
C CYS A 251 5.90 1.18 -4.39
N ILE A 252 6.02 1.32 -3.06
CA ILE A 252 6.32 0.19 -2.15
C ILE A 252 5.17 -0.83 -2.19
N ALA A 253 3.93 -0.37 -2.14
CA ALA A 253 2.77 -1.26 -2.16
C ALA A 253 2.64 -2.04 -3.48
N LEU A 254 2.88 -1.36 -4.61
CA LEU A 254 2.97 -1.99 -5.94
C LEU A 254 4.13 -2.97 -6.02
N GLY A 255 5.30 -2.60 -5.47
CA GLY A 255 6.48 -3.44 -5.42
C GLY A 255 6.22 -4.75 -4.67
N ILE A 256 5.68 -4.67 -3.45
CA ILE A 256 5.34 -5.84 -2.63
C ILE A 256 4.26 -6.69 -3.30
N GLY A 257 3.20 -6.08 -3.84
CA GLY A 257 2.11 -6.78 -4.53
C GLY A 257 2.56 -7.49 -5.81
N ALA A 258 3.46 -6.87 -6.59
CA ALA A 258 4.04 -7.46 -7.79
C ALA A 258 5.08 -8.54 -7.51
N ALA A 259 5.82 -8.41 -6.41
CA ALA A 259 6.79 -9.40 -5.95
C ALA A 259 6.11 -10.70 -5.49
N ALA A 260 4.92 -10.59 -4.91
CA ALA A 260 4.20 -11.70 -4.33
C ALA A 260 3.72 -12.67 -5.42
N ASP A 261 4.37 -13.83 -5.50
CA ASP A 261 4.06 -14.88 -6.46
C ASP A 261 3.68 -16.14 -5.70
N PHE A 262 2.39 -16.25 -5.36
CA PHE A 262 1.82 -17.38 -4.62
C PHE A 262 1.37 -18.52 -5.55
N ASP A 263 2.06 -18.71 -6.68
CA ASP A 263 1.81 -19.83 -7.59
C ASP A 263 2.24 -21.15 -6.90
N PRO A 264 1.33 -22.12 -6.70
CA PRO A 264 1.68 -23.44 -6.15
C PRO A 264 2.43 -24.34 -7.14
#